data_AF-A0A3M0YP79-F1
#
_entry.id   AF-A0A3M0YP79-F1
#
_cell.length_a   1.000
_cell.length_b   1.000
_cell.length_c   1.000
_cell.angle_alpha   90.00
_cell.angle_beta   90.00
_cell.angle_gamma   90.00
#
_symmetry.space_group_name_H-M   'P 1'
#
loop_
_entity.id
_entity.type
_entity.pdbx_description
1 polymer ?
#
loop_
_entity_poly.entity_id
_entity_poly.type
_entity_poly.pdbx_seq_one_letter_code
_entity_poly.pdbx_strand_id
1 'polypeptide(L)'
;MNARELSALLRGMPPKAILAGILMGGFVLTLPLWLTGTPEQKQRLTQTTTTMKVVEKNVGPLLDIQPEEQVRLRRMLAPPKPKEADAAESGQSFEMSVWEKDIQQVIRPWVHDPDEAATVARWVYIYSQRFNLSPELVLAVIAVESQFDHYAISNVGARGLMQVMPFWKEKLGSPDDNLFEIETNIRYGCAILRMYLDR
;
A
#
# COMPACT_ATOMS: atom_id res chain seq x y z
N MET A 1 -19.13 7.79 -12.25
CA MET A 1 -19.75 6.46 -12.05
C MET A 1 -20.40 6.48 -10.68
N ASN A 2 -21.70 6.21 -10.57
CA ASN A 2 -22.40 6.34 -9.28
C ASN A 2 -22.41 5.00 -8.49
N ALA A 3 -22.76 5.06 -7.19
CA ALA A 3 -22.74 3.90 -6.29
C ALA A 3 -23.65 2.73 -6.73
N ARG A 4 -24.71 2.99 -7.48
CA ARG A 4 -25.61 1.96 -8.03
C ARG A 4 -25.03 1.30 -9.29
N GLU A 5 -24.27 2.04 -10.10
CA GLU A 5 -23.55 1.51 -11.27
C GLU A 5 -22.34 0.66 -10.84
N LEU A 6 -21.59 1.11 -9.83
CA LEU A 6 -20.49 0.35 -9.23
C LEU A 6 -20.98 -0.96 -8.61
N SER A 7 -22.11 -0.93 -7.89
CA SER A 7 -22.76 -2.12 -7.33
C SER A 7 -23.23 -3.13 -8.39
N ALA A 8 -23.71 -2.64 -9.54
CA ALA A 8 -24.14 -3.49 -10.66
C ALA A 8 -22.95 -4.12 -11.39
N LEU A 9 -21.83 -3.39 -11.52
CA LEU A 9 -20.60 -3.86 -12.15
C LEU A 9 -19.83 -4.89 -11.29
N LEU A 10 -19.98 -4.81 -9.96
CA LEU A 10 -19.33 -5.70 -8.99
C LEU A 10 -20.18 -6.95 -8.65
N ARG A 11 -21.39 -7.07 -9.20
CA ARG A 11 -22.26 -8.25 -9.00
C ARG A 11 -21.66 -9.47 -9.71
N GLY A 12 -21.19 -10.45 -8.93
CA GLY A 12 -20.69 -11.73 -9.42
C GLY A 12 -19.17 -11.87 -9.50
N MET A 13 -18.40 -10.85 -9.13
CA MET A 13 -16.95 -10.97 -8.99
C MET A 13 -16.55 -11.55 -7.62
N PRO A 14 -15.55 -12.46 -7.56
CA PRO A 14 -15.04 -12.96 -6.30
C PRO A 14 -14.38 -11.79 -5.52
N PRO A 15 -14.46 -11.75 -4.17
CA PRO A 15 -13.90 -10.65 -3.35
C PRO A 15 -12.43 -10.33 -3.65
N LYS A 16 -11.67 -11.35 -4.06
CA LYS A 16 -10.26 -11.26 -4.50
C LYS A 16 -10.07 -10.39 -5.76
N ALA A 17 -11.03 -10.36 -6.67
CA ALA A 17 -10.96 -9.56 -7.90
C ALA A 17 -11.32 -8.07 -7.68
N ILE A 18 -12.11 -7.78 -6.64
CA ILE A 18 -12.51 -6.42 -6.28
C ILE A 18 -11.35 -5.69 -5.58
N LEU A 19 -10.68 -6.38 -4.66
CA LEU A 19 -9.50 -5.85 -3.96
C LEU A 19 -8.29 -5.73 -4.90
N ALA A 20 -8.09 -6.74 -5.76
CA ALA A 20 -7.13 -6.64 -6.86
C ALA A 20 -7.48 -5.45 -7.77
N GLY A 21 -8.74 -5.24 -8.18
CA GLY A 21 -9.11 -4.10 -9.03
C GLY A 21 -8.85 -2.71 -8.42
N ILE A 22 -8.92 -2.57 -7.09
CA ILE A 22 -8.66 -1.32 -6.37
C ILE A 22 -7.15 -1.03 -6.25
N LEU A 23 -6.32 -2.06 -6.07
CA LEU A 23 -4.85 -1.93 -6.01
C LEU A 23 -4.21 -1.95 -7.43
N MET A 24 -4.84 -2.66 -8.36
CA MET A 24 -4.49 -2.80 -9.78
C MET A 24 -5.14 -1.74 -10.68
N GLY A 25 -5.61 -0.62 -10.14
CA GLY A 25 -6.02 0.53 -10.97
C GLY A 25 -4.93 0.96 -11.96
N GLY A 26 -3.65 0.74 -11.61
CA GLY A 26 -2.50 0.91 -12.51
C GLY A 26 -2.21 -0.27 -13.45
N PHE A 27 -2.65 -1.49 -13.14
CA PHE A 27 -2.33 -2.71 -13.88
C PHE A 27 -3.41 -3.08 -14.93
N VAL A 28 -4.67 -2.71 -14.75
CA VAL A 28 -5.71 -2.88 -15.79
C VAL A 28 -5.36 -2.09 -17.07
N LEU A 29 -4.66 -0.97 -16.94
CA LEU A 29 -4.17 -0.16 -18.06
C LEU A 29 -3.02 -0.82 -18.85
N THR A 30 -2.32 -1.81 -18.29
CA THR A 30 -1.16 -2.48 -18.92
C THR A 30 -1.42 -3.95 -19.26
N LEU A 31 -2.59 -4.49 -18.92
CA LEU A 31 -3.03 -5.87 -19.21
C LEU A 31 -2.90 -6.30 -20.68
N PRO A 32 -3.28 -5.47 -21.68
CA PRO A 32 -3.19 -5.86 -23.08
C PRO A 32 -1.75 -6.11 -23.56
N LEU A 33 -0.77 -5.45 -22.94
CA LEU A 33 0.66 -5.60 -23.26
C LEU A 33 1.29 -6.84 -22.58
N TRP A 34 0.75 -7.25 -21.43
CA TRP A 34 1.32 -8.34 -20.63
C TRP A 34 0.94 -9.73 -21.15
N LEU A 35 -0.27 -9.85 -21.75
CA LEU A 35 -0.80 -11.07 -22.35
C LEU A 35 -0.12 -11.44 -23.68
N THR A 36 0.52 -10.49 -24.37
CA THR A 36 1.10 -10.71 -25.71
C THR A 36 2.63 -10.59 -25.78
N GLY A 37 3.30 -10.26 -24.67
CA GLY A 37 4.76 -10.00 -24.66
C GLY A 37 5.62 -11.23 -24.37
N THR A 38 6.77 -11.35 -25.05
CA THR A 38 7.78 -12.40 -24.79
C THR A 38 8.54 -12.16 -23.48
N PRO A 39 9.15 -13.19 -22.85
CA PRO A 39 9.88 -13.05 -21.59
C PRO A 39 11.00 -11.99 -21.65
N GLU A 40 11.71 -11.90 -22.77
CA GLU A 40 12.77 -10.91 -22.99
C GLU A 40 12.22 -9.48 -23.15
N GLN A 41 11.04 -9.31 -23.77
CA GLN A 41 10.37 -8.02 -23.84
C GLN A 41 9.89 -7.56 -22.47
N LYS A 42 9.40 -8.48 -21.63
CA LYS A 42 9.00 -8.23 -20.24
C LYS A 42 10.19 -7.78 -19.38
N GLN A 43 11.37 -8.33 -19.61
CA GLN A 43 12.61 -7.97 -18.92
C GLN A 43 13.22 -6.63 -19.39
N ARG A 44 13.06 -6.30 -20.69
CA ARG A 44 13.43 -4.98 -21.22
C ARG A 44 12.47 -3.90 -20.75
N LEU A 45 11.18 -4.22 -20.59
CA LEU A 45 10.18 -3.31 -20.04
C LEU A 45 10.50 -2.95 -18.58
N THR A 46 10.99 -3.88 -17.77
CA THR A 46 11.40 -3.64 -16.37
C THR A 46 12.59 -2.69 -16.23
N GLN A 47 13.52 -2.73 -17.19
CA GLN A 47 14.83 -2.07 -17.08
C GLN A 47 14.97 -0.78 -17.90
N THR A 48 14.04 -0.49 -18.81
CA THR A 48 14.18 0.70 -19.68
C THR A 48 13.49 1.91 -19.04
N THR A 49 14.22 3.03 -18.90
CA THR A 49 13.69 4.35 -18.49
C THR A 49 12.45 4.77 -19.29
N THR A 50 12.32 4.28 -20.53
CA THR A 50 11.15 4.44 -21.39
C THR A 50 9.89 3.82 -20.81
N THR A 51 9.96 2.67 -20.14
CA THR A 51 8.78 2.04 -19.53
C THR A 51 8.34 2.79 -18.28
N MET A 52 9.28 3.26 -17.44
CA MET A 52 8.94 4.14 -16.33
C MET A 52 8.28 5.43 -16.83
N LYS A 53 8.82 6.05 -17.90
CA LYS A 53 8.19 7.19 -18.56
C LYS A 53 6.82 6.86 -19.16
N VAL A 54 6.60 5.64 -19.64
CA VAL A 54 5.31 5.18 -20.19
C VAL A 54 4.30 4.90 -19.07
N VAL A 55 4.73 4.32 -17.95
CA VAL A 55 3.93 4.17 -16.73
C VAL A 55 3.58 5.55 -16.18
N GLU A 56 4.52 6.48 -16.06
CA GLU A 56 4.23 7.88 -15.69
C GLU A 56 3.27 8.56 -16.67
N LYS A 57 3.41 8.33 -17.97
CA LYS A 57 2.53 8.89 -18.99
C LYS A 57 1.12 8.30 -18.95
N ASN A 58 0.97 7.01 -18.62
CA ASN A 58 -0.31 6.30 -18.62
C ASN A 58 -1.04 6.35 -17.28
N VAL A 59 -0.29 6.37 -16.18
CA VAL A 59 -0.80 6.52 -14.81
C VAL A 59 -0.88 8.00 -14.41
N GLY A 60 -0.22 8.90 -15.16
CA GLY A 60 -0.23 10.35 -14.96
C GLY A 60 -1.61 10.98 -14.77
N PRO A 61 -2.64 10.62 -15.57
CA PRO A 61 -4.01 11.08 -15.36
C PRO A 61 -4.70 10.50 -14.11
N LEU A 62 -4.34 9.27 -13.68
CA LEU A 62 -4.78 8.68 -12.40
C LEU A 62 -4.05 9.32 -11.20
N LEU A 63 -2.84 9.82 -11.45
CA LEU A 63 -1.92 10.51 -10.55
C LEU A 63 -2.00 12.03 -10.67
N ASP A 64 -3.08 12.56 -11.23
CA ASP A 64 -3.35 14.00 -11.21
C ASP A 64 -3.83 14.39 -9.80
N ILE A 65 -2.92 14.19 -8.85
CA ILE A 65 -3.09 14.48 -7.43
C ILE A 65 -3.19 15.99 -7.35
N GLN A 66 -4.39 16.46 -7.01
CA GLN A 66 -4.63 17.88 -6.91
C GLN A 66 -3.67 18.49 -5.86
N PRO A 67 -3.24 19.75 -6.02
CA PRO A 67 -2.27 20.35 -5.10
C PRO A 67 -2.66 20.22 -3.62
N GLU A 68 -3.95 20.35 -3.29
CA GLU A 68 -4.49 20.17 -1.94
C GLU A 68 -4.33 18.74 -1.41
N GLU A 69 -4.47 17.75 -2.28
CA GLU A 69 -4.32 16.34 -1.95
C GLU A 69 -2.84 15.99 -1.73
N GLN A 70 -1.93 16.58 -2.52
CA GLN A 70 -0.48 16.46 -2.28
C GLN A 70 -0.07 17.03 -0.92
N VAL A 71 -0.61 18.21 -0.56
CA VAL A 71 -0.36 18.82 0.76
C VAL A 71 -0.89 17.93 1.88
N ARG A 72 -2.09 17.36 1.70
CA ARG A 72 -2.68 16.43 2.67
C ARG A 72 -1.83 15.17 2.84
N LEU A 73 -1.41 14.54 1.74
CA LEU A 73 -0.57 13.34 1.78
C LEU A 73 0.78 13.61 2.44
N ARG A 74 1.45 14.73 2.12
CA ARG A 74 2.70 15.11 2.79
C ARG A 74 2.52 15.23 4.30
N ARG A 75 1.40 15.80 4.75
CA ARG A 75 1.07 15.87 6.19
C ARG A 75 0.85 14.48 6.79
N MET A 76 0.20 13.58 6.06
CA MET A 76 -0.04 12.20 6.51
C MET A 76 1.26 11.39 6.60
N LEU A 77 2.17 11.56 5.64
CA LEU A 77 3.45 10.86 5.57
C LEU A 77 4.49 11.37 6.57
N ALA A 78 4.27 12.55 7.17
CA ALA A 78 5.14 13.00 8.26
C ALA A 78 5.15 11.94 9.38
N PRO A 79 6.33 11.52 9.88
CA PRO A 79 6.41 10.58 10.99
C PRO A 79 5.65 11.15 12.21
N PRO A 80 5.04 10.28 13.03
CA PRO A 80 4.35 10.74 14.24
C PRO A 80 5.31 11.51 15.13
N LYS A 81 4.87 12.63 15.71
CA LYS A 81 5.72 13.39 16.64
C LYS A 81 5.97 12.55 17.89
N PRO A 82 7.12 12.68 18.57
CA PRO A 82 7.43 11.90 19.78
C PRO A 82 6.30 11.94 20.82
N LYS A 83 5.76 13.13 21.11
CA LYS A 83 4.63 13.29 22.06
C LYS A 83 3.32 12.62 21.61
N GLU A 84 3.09 12.47 20.32
CA GLU A 84 1.93 11.75 19.77
C GLU A 84 2.14 10.24 19.84
N ALA A 85 3.38 9.77 19.69
CA ALA A 85 3.77 8.39 19.97
C ALA A 85 3.61 8.06 21.46
N ASP A 86 4.10 8.93 22.35
CA ASP A 86 4.01 8.77 23.82
C ASP A 86 2.56 8.81 24.34
N ALA A 87 1.71 9.67 23.75
CA ALA A 87 0.30 9.79 24.12
C ALA A 87 -0.56 8.65 23.56
N ALA A 88 -0.23 8.11 22.38
CA ALA A 88 -0.81 6.86 21.91
C ALA A 88 -0.45 5.71 22.87
N GLU A 89 0.80 5.63 23.33
CA GLU A 89 1.28 4.55 24.21
C GLU A 89 0.61 4.53 25.61
N SER A 90 0.23 5.67 26.19
CA SER A 90 -0.24 5.74 27.58
C SER A 90 -1.72 5.39 27.82
N GLY A 91 -2.59 5.52 26.82
CA GLY A 91 -4.02 5.13 26.89
C GLY A 91 -4.41 3.96 25.98
N GLN A 92 -3.60 3.68 24.95
CA GLN A 92 -3.87 2.62 23.97
C GLN A 92 -3.12 1.32 24.28
N SER A 93 -2.31 1.27 25.35
CA SER A 93 -1.42 0.13 25.64
C SER A 93 -2.14 -1.23 25.69
N PHE A 94 -3.33 -1.31 26.31
CA PHE A 94 -4.04 -2.59 26.42
C PHE A 94 -4.69 -3.02 25.11
N GLU A 95 -5.54 -2.17 24.51
CA GLU A 95 -6.19 -2.45 23.21
C GLU A 95 -5.15 -2.76 22.13
N MET A 96 -4.07 -1.97 22.07
CA MET A 96 -2.96 -2.21 21.15
C MET A 96 -2.32 -3.57 21.41
N SER A 97 -2.07 -3.96 22.66
CA SER A 97 -1.48 -5.26 22.97
C SER A 97 -2.37 -6.45 22.58
N VAL A 98 -3.69 -6.27 22.66
CA VAL A 98 -4.68 -7.28 22.22
C VAL A 98 -4.64 -7.39 20.70
N TRP A 99 -4.79 -6.26 20.01
CA TRP A 99 -4.73 -6.22 18.54
C TRP A 99 -3.40 -6.73 18.00
N GLU A 100 -2.28 -6.37 18.62
CA GLU A 100 -0.97 -6.81 18.20
C GLU A 100 -0.86 -8.34 18.25
N LYS A 101 -1.33 -8.96 19.34
CA LYS A 101 -1.37 -10.43 19.48
C LYS A 101 -2.30 -11.07 18.47
N ASP A 102 -3.49 -10.51 18.25
CA ASP A 102 -4.45 -11.05 17.29
C ASP A 102 -3.90 -10.98 15.85
N ILE A 103 -3.30 -9.84 15.47
CA ILE A 103 -2.66 -9.68 14.17
C ILE A 103 -1.47 -10.63 14.02
N GLN A 104 -0.60 -10.76 15.03
CA GLN A 104 0.51 -11.72 15.01
C GLN A 104 0.01 -13.16 14.76
N GLN A 105 -1.10 -13.56 15.39
CA GLN A 105 -1.69 -14.88 15.15
C GLN A 105 -2.19 -15.04 13.71
N VAL A 106 -2.80 -13.99 13.14
CA VAL A 106 -3.29 -13.99 11.76
C VAL A 106 -2.15 -14.13 10.76
N ILE A 107 -1.03 -13.42 10.95
CA ILE A 107 0.06 -13.36 9.97
C ILE A 107 1.12 -14.46 10.12
N ARG A 108 1.09 -15.21 11.23
CA ARG A 108 2.02 -16.31 11.54
C ARG A 108 2.27 -17.33 10.41
N PRO A 109 1.28 -17.66 9.53
CA PRO A 109 1.54 -18.54 8.40
C PRO A 109 2.55 -17.99 7.38
N TRP A 110 2.73 -16.66 7.32
CA TRP A 110 3.61 -15.98 6.38
C TRP A 110 4.84 -15.33 7.04
N VAL A 111 4.69 -14.78 8.25
CA VAL A 111 5.78 -14.14 9.00
C VAL A 111 6.21 -15.05 10.14
N HIS A 112 7.36 -15.71 9.98
CA HIS A 112 7.86 -16.70 10.94
C HIS A 112 8.71 -16.10 12.05
N ASP A 113 9.37 -14.97 11.79
CA ASP A 113 10.13 -14.24 12.80
C ASP A 113 9.14 -13.49 13.73
N PRO A 114 9.12 -13.81 15.04
CA PRO A 114 8.22 -13.14 15.99
C PRO A 114 8.48 -11.63 16.11
N ASP A 115 9.72 -11.18 15.97
CA ASP A 115 10.06 -9.75 16.10
C ASP A 115 9.57 -8.97 14.87
N GLU A 116 9.70 -9.59 13.69
CA GLU A 116 9.12 -9.06 12.45
C GLU A 116 7.58 -9.03 12.53
N ALA A 117 6.96 -10.13 12.99
CA ALA A 117 5.51 -10.22 13.12
C ALA A 117 4.95 -9.16 14.09
N ALA A 118 5.63 -8.95 15.23
CA ALA A 118 5.29 -7.90 16.18
C ALA A 118 5.44 -6.50 15.56
N THR A 119 6.50 -6.28 14.77
CA THR A 119 6.73 -5.02 14.07
C THR A 119 5.65 -4.72 13.03
N VAL A 120 5.27 -5.72 12.21
CA VAL A 120 4.17 -5.60 11.25
C VAL A 120 2.86 -5.32 11.99
N ALA A 121 2.53 -6.10 13.02
CA ALA A 121 1.31 -5.95 13.78
C ALA A 121 1.18 -4.56 14.42
N ARG A 122 2.26 -4.08 15.06
CA ARG A 122 2.36 -2.75 15.65
C ARG A 122 2.05 -1.67 14.62
N TRP A 123 2.71 -1.69 13.47
CA TRP A 123 2.58 -0.62 12.48
C TRP A 123 1.27 -0.69 11.69
N VAL A 124 0.75 -1.89 11.42
CA VAL A 124 -0.61 -2.06 10.87
C VAL A 124 -1.62 -1.40 11.81
N TYR A 125 -1.58 -1.71 13.11
CA TYR A 125 -2.49 -1.11 14.08
C TYR A 125 -2.34 0.42 14.12
N ILE A 126 -1.14 0.94 14.35
CA ILE A 126 -0.89 2.39 14.46
C ILE A 126 -1.39 3.16 13.22
N TYR A 127 -0.99 2.75 12.02
CA TYR A 127 -1.35 3.48 10.80
C TYR A 127 -2.80 3.25 10.36
N SER A 128 -3.40 2.12 10.73
CA SER A 128 -4.84 1.92 10.54
C SER A 128 -5.65 2.93 11.37
N GLN A 129 -5.32 3.09 12.65
CA GLN A 129 -5.98 4.06 13.53
C GLN A 129 -5.71 5.49 13.06
N ARG A 130 -4.44 5.82 12.78
CA ARG A 130 -4.03 7.16 12.35
C ARG A 130 -4.75 7.63 11.09
N PHE A 131 -5.01 6.73 10.15
CA PHE A 131 -5.63 7.06 8.86
C PHE A 131 -7.09 6.59 8.76
N ASN A 132 -7.72 6.21 9.86
CA ASN A 132 -9.12 5.78 9.90
C ASN A 132 -9.42 4.67 8.88
N LEU A 133 -8.62 3.60 8.95
CA LEU A 133 -8.75 2.35 8.19
C LEU A 133 -8.96 1.21 9.19
N SER A 134 -9.67 0.16 8.78
CA SER A 134 -9.73 -1.09 9.57
C SER A 134 -8.41 -1.86 9.44
N PRO A 135 -7.81 -2.36 10.54
CA PRO A 135 -6.61 -3.20 10.49
C PRO A 135 -6.73 -4.38 9.52
N GLU A 136 -7.89 -5.01 9.44
CA GLU A 136 -8.19 -6.15 8.57
C GLU A 136 -8.10 -5.79 7.08
N LEU A 137 -8.48 -4.56 6.71
CA LEU A 137 -8.33 -4.07 5.35
C LEU A 137 -6.85 -3.93 5.00
N VAL A 138 -6.05 -3.36 5.92
CA VAL A 138 -4.62 -3.20 5.72
C VAL A 138 -3.93 -4.57 5.59
N LEU A 139 -4.27 -5.52 6.46
CA LEU A 139 -3.77 -6.90 6.37
C LEU A 139 -4.19 -7.58 5.07
N ALA A 140 -5.43 -7.40 4.62
CA ALA A 140 -5.90 -7.97 3.37
C ALA A 140 -5.14 -7.42 2.16
N VAL A 141 -4.82 -6.12 2.17
CA VAL A 141 -3.97 -5.49 1.14
C VAL A 141 -2.57 -6.10 1.16
N ILE A 142 -1.90 -6.14 2.32
CA ILE A 142 -0.54 -6.71 2.45
C ILE A 142 -0.51 -8.18 1.98
N ALA A 143 -1.51 -8.97 2.37
CA ALA A 143 -1.60 -10.37 2.01
C ALA A 143 -1.70 -10.58 0.48
N VAL A 144 -2.42 -9.70 -0.22
CA VAL A 144 -2.57 -9.76 -1.68
C VAL A 144 -1.34 -9.22 -2.40
N GLU A 145 -0.73 -8.16 -1.88
CA GLU A 145 0.36 -7.44 -2.55
C GLU A 145 1.71 -8.13 -2.41
N SER A 146 2.04 -8.66 -1.22
CA SER A 146 3.36 -9.24 -0.97
C SER A 146 3.34 -10.56 -0.21
N GLN A 147 2.17 -11.04 0.23
CA GLN A 147 2.08 -12.15 1.18
C GLN A 147 2.95 -11.92 2.43
N PHE A 148 3.01 -10.68 2.91
CA PHE A 148 3.82 -10.24 4.05
C PHE A 148 5.35 -10.27 3.84
N ASP A 149 5.83 -10.39 2.61
CA ASP A 149 7.26 -10.18 2.30
C ASP A 149 7.57 -8.66 2.26
N HIS A 150 8.37 -8.17 3.22
CA HIS A 150 8.77 -6.76 3.27
C HIS A 150 9.91 -6.41 2.30
N TYR A 151 10.57 -7.39 1.69
CA TYR A 151 11.55 -7.23 0.61
C TYR A 151 10.97 -7.40 -0.80
N ALA A 152 9.66 -7.65 -0.92
CA ALA A 152 9.02 -7.90 -2.20
C ALA A 152 9.26 -6.78 -3.22
N ILE A 153 9.63 -7.16 -4.45
CA ILE A 153 9.75 -6.25 -5.60
C ILE A 153 8.95 -6.81 -6.76
N SER A 154 7.97 -6.04 -7.27
CA SER A 154 7.25 -6.44 -8.48
C SER A 154 8.06 -6.21 -9.75
N ASN A 155 7.60 -6.83 -10.84
CA ASN A 155 8.10 -6.60 -12.20
C ASN A 155 7.88 -5.16 -12.71
N VAL A 156 7.26 -4.26 -11.96
CA VAL A 156 7.14 -2.84 -12.34
C VAL A 156 7.80 -1.92 -11.32
N GLY A 157 8.51 -2.49 -10.35
CA GLY A 157 9.31 -1.74 -9.38
C GLY A 157 8.56 -1.31 -8.12
N ALA A 158 7.34 -1.80 -7.89
CA ALA A 158 6.65 -1.63 -6.60
C ALA A 158 7.39 -2.40 -5.49
N ARG A 159 7.40 -1.89 -4.25
CA ARG A 159 8.28 -2.37 -3.18
C ARG A 159 7.54 -2.64 -1.87
N GLY A 160 8.00 -3.67 -1.15
CA GLY A 160 7.62 -4.00 0.22
C GLY A 160 6.19 -4.47 0.41
N LEU A 161 5.74 -4.44 1.68
CA LEU A 161 4.50 -5.06 2.17
C LEU A 161 3.24 -4.68 1.39
N MET A 162 3.06 -3.40 1.09
CA MET A 162 1.89 -2.84 0.40
C MET A 162 2.20 -2.46 -1.04
N GLN A 163 3.31 -2.95 -1.60
CA GLN A 163 3.76 -2.69 -2.98
C GLN A 163 3.69 -1.19 -3.35
N VAL A 164 4.36 -0.36 -2.55
CA VAL A 164 4.43 1.09 -2.78
C VAL A 164 5.37 1.38 -3.95
N MET A 165 4.90 2.17 -4.91
CA MET A 165 5.72 2.61 -6.04
C MET A 165 6.72 3.72 -5.63
N PRO A 166 8.00 3.65 -6.08
CA PRO A 166 9.04 4.62 -5.70
C PRO A 166 8.72 6.09 -5.96
N PHE A 167 7.94 6.40 -7.00
CA PHE A 167 7.57 7.80 -7.31
C PHE A 167 6.80 8.47 -6.16
N TRP A 168 6.06 7.72 -5.34
CA TRP A 168 5.36 8.27 -4.18
C TRP A 168 6.34 8.85 -3.17
N LYS A 169 7.45 8.14 -2.94
CA LYS A 169 8.56 8.65 -2.14
C LYS A 169 9.17 9.90 -2.77
N GLU A 170 9.44 9.86 -4.07
CA GLU A 170 10.07 10.99 -4.77
C GLU A 170 9.19 12.26 -4.75
N LYS A 171 7.87 12.12 -4.84
CA LYS A 171 6.94 13.26 -4.87
C LYS A 171 6.56 13.79 -3.49
N LEU A 172 6.36 12.90 -2.51
CA LEU A 172 5.70 13.23 -1.25
C LEU A 172 6.54 12.91 0.00
N GLY A 173 7.61 12.15 -0.17
CA GLY A 173 8.39 11.56 0.90
C GLY A 173 9.60 12.35 1.37
N SER A 174 10.35 11.71 2.28
CA SER A 174 11.71 12.12 2.63
C SER A 174 12.76 11.36 1.79
N PRO A 175 13.91 11.97 1.45
CA PRO A 175 15.04 11.26 0.84
C PRO A 175 15.48 10.02 1.63
N ASP A 176 15.38 10.10 2.96
CA ASP A 176 15.81 9.05 3.89
C ASP A 176 14.81 7.90 4.02
N ASP A 177 13.61 8.02 3.45
CA ASP A 177 12.61 6.96 3.50
C ASP A 177 13.07 5.74 2.68
N ASN A 178 12.97 4.56 3.29
CA ASN A 178 13.24 3.28 2.64
C ASN A 178 11.94 2.47 2.55
N LEU A 179 11.50 2.16 1.33
CA LEU A 179 10.26 1.43 1.08
C LEU A 179 10.33 -0.07 1.45
N PHE A 180 11.51 -0.60 1.81
CA PHE A 180 11.64 -1.93 2.38
C PHE A 180 11.51 -1.95 3.92
N GLU A 181 11.57 -0.78 4.58
CA GLU A 181 11.31 -0.68 6.01
C GLU A 181 9.81 -0.87 6.28
N ILE A 182 9.48 -1.78 7.20
CA ILE A 182 8.10 -2.17 7.53
C ILE A 182 7.24 -0.95 7.88
N GLU A 183 7.72 -0.10 8.79
CA GLU A 183 7.01 1.12 9.20
C GLU A 183 6.74 2.02 7.99
N THR A 184 7.81 2.36 7.26
CA THR A 184 7.73 3.30 6.14
C THR A 184 6.77 2.77 5.09
N ASN A 185 6.86 1.49 4.74
CA ASN A 185 6.01 0.90 3.72
C ASN A 185 4.52 0.94 4.12
N ILE A 186 4.19 0.55 5.36
CA ILE A 186 2.82 0.58 5.88
C ILE A 186 2.31 2.02 5.98
N ARG A 187 3.14 2.98 6.42
CA ARG A 187 2.78 4.40 6.46
C ARG A 187 2.36 4.90 5.07
N TYR A 188 3.17 4.62 4.05
CA TYR A 188 2.88 5.04 2.69
C TYR A 188 1.64 4.37 2.13
N GLY A 189 1.56 3.04 2.23
CA GLY A 189 0.44 2.29 1.71
C GLY A 189 -0.88 2.71 2.34
N CYS A 190 -0.93 2.89 3.66
CA CYS A 190 -2.15 3.35 4.34
C CYS A 190 -2.51 4.81 4.00
N ALA A 191 -1.53 5.71 3.83
CA ALA A 191 -1.80 7.09 3.42
C ALA A 191 -2.40 7.17 2.00
N ILE A 192 -1.83 6.40 1.07
CA ILE A 192 -2.30 6.30 -0.32
C ILE A 192 -3.68 5.64 -0.37
N LEU A 193 -3.90 4.57 0.41
CA LEU A 193 -5.19 3.88 0.47
C LEU A 193 -6.29 4.81 1.00
N ARG A 194 -6.04 5.55 2.08
CA ARG A 194 -6.98 6.53 2.62
C ARG A 194 -7.32 7.61 1.60
N MET A 195 -6.32 8.11 0.88
CA MET A 195 -6.53 9.07 -0.21
C MET A 195 -7.49 8.52 -1.27
N TYR A 196 -7.29 7.29 -1.74
CA TYR A 196 -8.21 6.67 -2.71
C TYR A 196 -9.62 6.47 -2.17
N LEU A 197 -9.78 6.17 -0.87
CA LEU A 197 -11.09 6.03 -0.24
C LEU A 197 -11.83 7.36 0.00
N ASP A 198 -11.12 8.49 -0.05
CA ASP A 198 -11.72 9.83 0.08
C ASP A 198 -12.24 10.38 -1.26
N ARG A 199 -11.90 9.74 -2.38
CA ARG A 199 -12.34 10.09 -3.74
C ARG A 199 -13.67 9.41 -4.09
#